data_AF-A0A4R6DNT8-F1
#
_entry.id   AF-A0A4R6DNT8-F1
#
_cell.length_a   1.000
_cell.length_b   1.000
_cell.length_c   1.000
_cell.angle_alpha   90.00
_cell.angle_beta   90.00
_cell.angle_gamma   90.00
#
_symmetry.space_group_name_H-M   'P 1'
#
loop_
_entity.id
_entity.type
_entity.pdbx_description
1 polymer ?
#
loop_
_entity_poly.entity_id
_entity_poly.type
_entity_poly.pdbx_seq_one_letter_code
_entity_poly.pdbx_strand_id
1 'polypeptide(L)'
;MDRHDFLREVAGRAPEFKSLLAAEFNYDWELDWPDVESVLVHDLDSASYSENEQYRDELDYLLNALPTEGDADEFFKFVGSGLSPKVDLGKSARAWMVELRDRVDKNCAIKEGDAR
;
A
#
# COMPACT_ATOMS: atom_id res chain seq x y z
N MET A 1 3.99 -8.16 -23.75
CA MET A 1 4.39 -8.40 -22.35
C MET A 1 3.34 -9.31 -21.76
N ASP A 2 3.74 -10.41 -21.11
CA ASP A 2 2.77 -11.23 -20.40
C ASP A 2 2.34 -10.56 -19.08
N ARG A 3 1.27 -11.06 -18.47
CA ARG A 3 0.72 -10.46 -17.25
C ARG A 3 1.70 -10.53 -16.07
N HIS A 4 2.48 -11.60 -15.98
CA HIS A 4 3.40 -11.81 -14.88
C HIS A 4 4.60 -10.85 -14.96
N ASP A 5 5.14 -10.64 -16.17
CA ASP A 5 6.20 -9.68 -16.44
C ASP A 5 5.73 -8.24 -16.22
N PHE A 6 4.48 -7.93 -16.59
CA PHE A 6 3.87 -6.65 -16.27
C PHE A 6 3.79 -6.40 -14.76
N LEU A 7 3.25 -7.35 -14.00
CA LEU A 7 3.14 -7.21 -12.54
C LEU A 7 4.52 -7.14 -11.87
N ARG A 8 5.51 -7.86 -12.40
CA ARG A 8 6.91 -7.77 -11.94
C ARG A 8 7.49 -6.37 -12.18
N GLU A 9 7.27 -5.79 -13.36
CA GLU A 9 7.71 -4.43 -13.66
C GLU A 9 7.03 -3.41 -12.74
N VAL A 10 5.71 -3.50 -12.59
CA VAL A 10 4.91 -2.63 -11.73
C VAL A 10 5.37 -2.71 -10.27
N ALA A 11 5.54 -3.93 -9.74
CA ALA A 11 6.03 -4.14 -8.38
C ALA A 11 7.48 -3.63 -8.18
N GLY A 12 8.30 -3.65 -9.23
CA GLY A 12 9.66 -3.11 -9.20
C GLY A 12 9.72 -1.59 -9.11
N ARG A 13 8.63 -0.88 -9.44
CA ARG A 13 8.53 0.59 -9.34
C ARG A 13 7.83 1.07 -8.06
N ALA A 14 7.33 0.16 -7.25
CA ALA A 14 6.73 0.46 -5.96
C ALA A 14 7.32 -0.42 -4.84
N PRO A 15 8.64 -0.32 -4.60
CA PRO A 15 9.33 -1.17 -3.63
C PRO A 15 8.81 -1.04 -2.19
N GLU A 16 8.48 0.16 -1.72
CA GLU A 16 8.02 0.35 -0.34
C GLU A 16 6.61 -0.18 -0.15
N PHE A 17 5.69 0.13 -1.07
CA PHE A 17 4.34 -0.41 -1.04
C PHE A 17 4.32 -1.92 -1.21
N LYS A 18 5.18 -2.47 -2.06
CA LYS A 18 5.39 -3.91 -2.17
C LYS A 18 5.88 -4.49 -0.84
N SER A 19 6.82 -3.83 -0.16
CA SER A 19 7.34 -4.27 1.13
C SER A 19 6.24 -4.28 2.18
N LEU A 20 5.43 -3.23 2.28
CA LEU A 20 4.26 -3.17 3.16
C LEU A 20 3.33 -4.37 2.93
N LEU A 21 3.00 -4.67 1.66
CA LEU A 21 2.12 -5.79 1.33
C LEU A 21 2.74 -7.17 1.58
N ALA A 22 4.03 -7.35 1.33
CA ALA A 22 4.68 -8.66 1.36
C ALA A 22 5.34 -8.99 2.71
N ALA A 23 5.82 -7.99 3.44
CA ALA A 23 6.52 -8.13 4.71
C ALA A 23 5.58 -7.92 5.89
N GLU A 24 4.88 -6.78 5.95
CA GLU A 24 3.99 -6.47 7.08
C GLU A 24 2.68 -7.22 6.96
N PHE A 25 2.03 -7.18 5.80
CA PHE A 25 0.84 -7.99 5.50
C PHE A 25 1.19 -9.37 4.95
N ASN A 26 2.21 -10.04 5.48
CA ASN A 26 2.51 -11.43 5.12
C ASN A 26 1.39 -12.41 5.54
N TYR A 27 1.46 -13.71 5.20
CA TYR A 27 0.37 -14.66 5.50
C TYR A 27 0.06 -14.87 7.00
N ASP A 28 1.01 -14.57 7.87
CA ASP A 28 0.91 -14.73 9.32
C ASP A 28 0.83 -13.37 10.04
N TRP A 29 0.53 -12.27 9.33
CA TRP A 29 0.57 -10.90 9.85
C TRP A 29 -0.28 -10.70 11.12
N GLU A 30 -1.37 -11.44 11.28
CA GLU A 30 -2.24 -11.42 12.46
C GLU A 30 -1.54 -11.90 13.75
N LEU A 31 -0.39 -12.57 13.64
CA LEU A 31 0.42 -12.96 14.80
C LEU A 31 1.22 -11.78 15.37
N ASP A 32 1.63 -10.86 14.50
CA ASP A 32 2.47 -9.72 14.84
C ASP A 32 1.64 -8.46 15.11
N TRP A 33 0.46 -8.37 14.49
CA TRP A 33 -0.40 -7.20 14.51
C TRP A 33 -1.83 -7.53 14.95
N PRO A 34 -2.44 -6.72 15.83
CA PRO A 34 -3.79 -6.98 16.31
C PRO A 34 -4.87 -6.66 15.27
N ASP A 35 -4.59 -5.75 14.33
CA ASP A 35 -5.47 -5.36 13.23
C ASP A 35 -4.69 -4.62 12.13
N VAL A 36 -5.35 -4.43 10.98
CA VAL A 36 -4.80 -3.71 9.82
C VAL A 36 -4.42 -2.28 10.19
N GLU A 37 -5.22 -1.62 11.03
CA GLU A 37 -5.00 -0.22 11.38
C GLU A 37 -3.69 -0.04 12.16
N SER A 38 -3.33 -0.99 13.01
CA SER A 38 -2.08 -0.97 13.77
C SER A 38 -0.85 -1.01 12.86
N VAL A 39 -0.92 -1.78 11.76
CA VAL A 39 0.13 -1.77 10.72
C VAL A 39 0.20 -0.38 10.08
N LEU A 40 -0.92 0.21 9.68
CA LEU A 40 -0.94 1.51 9.02
C LEU A 40 -0.43 2.65 9.91
N VAL A 41 -0.73 2.61 11.20
CA VAL A 41 -0.20 3.58 12.17
C VAL A 41 1.32 3.44 12.32
N HIS A 42 1.82 2.20 12.34
CA HIS A 42 3.24 1.93 12.44
C HIS A 42 3.99 2.33 11.16
N ASP A 43 3.54 1.88 9.99
CA ASP A 43 4.28 1.99 8.73
C ASP A 43 4.01 3.26 7.93
N LEU A 44 2.83 3.89 8.08
CA LEU A 44 2.49 5.11 7.35
C LEU A 44 2.49 6.33 8.27
N ASP A 45 1.81 6.27 9.41
CA ASP A 45 1.66 7.47 10.26
C ASP A 45 2.90 7.79 11.09
N SER A 46 3.65 6.77 11.48
CA SER A 46 4.92 6.95 12.22
C SER A 46 6.11 7.12 11.28
N ALA A 47 5.93 6.90 9.97
CA ALA A 47 6.96 7.10 8.97
C ALA A 47 7.34 8.57 8.82
N SER A 48 8.60 8.82 8.46
CA SER A 48 9.08 10.14 8.11
C SER A 48 8.34 10.69 6.89
N TYR A 49 8.40 12.00 6.68
CA TYR A 49 7.87 12.61 5.47
C TYR A 49 8.51 12.08 4.19
N SER A 50 9.81 11.80 4.18
CA SER A 50 10.47 11.28 2.98
C SER A 50 9.93 9.89 2.63
N GLU A 51 9.63 9.08 3.64
CA GLU A 51 8.98 7.77 3.44
C GLU A 51 7.53 7.95 2.99
N ASN A 52 6.76 8.86 3.61
CA ASN A 52 5.39 9.16 3.17
C ASN A 52 5.33 9.75 1.73
N GLU A 53 6.31 10.55 1.34
CA GLU A 53 6.44 11.08 -0.03
C GLU A 53 6.73 9.96 -1.03
N GLN A 54 7.59 9.00 -0.66
CA GLN A 54 7.81 7.79 -1.46
C GLN A 54 6.54 6.95 -1.59
N TYR A 55 5.86 6.66 -0.48
CA TYR A 55 4.60 5.93 -0.51
C TYR A 55 3.55 6.62 -1.39
N ARG A 56 3.45 7.96 -1.33
CA ARG A 56 2.55 8.74 -2.18
C ARG A 56 2.87 8.54 -3.65
N ASP A 57 4.13 8.73 -4.04
CA ASP A 57 4.56 8.64 -5.45
C ASP A 57 4.36 7.22 -5.99
N GLU A 58 4.64 6.20 -5.16
CA GLU A 58 4.40 4.79 -5.50
C GLU A 58 2.92 4.47 -5.64
N LEU A 59 2.07 4.92 -4.71
CA LEU A 59 0.64 4.72 -4.76
C LEU A 59 0.01 5.44 -5.96
N ASP A 60 0.43 6.67 -6.27
CA ASP A 60 0.00 7.39 -7.46
C ASP A 60 0.42 6.64 -8.74
N TYR A 61 1.64 6.09 -8.80
CA TYR A 61 2.07 5.24 -9.91
C TYR A 61 1.19 3.97 -10.03
N LEU A 62 0.99 3.25 -8.94
CA LEU A 62 0.22 2.00 -8.92
C LEU A 62 -1.25 2.23 -9.30
N LEU A 63 -1.87 3.30 -8.79
CA LEU A 63 -3.25 3.65 -9.12
C LEU A 63 -3.43 4.00 -10.60
N ASN A 64 -2.38 4.48 -11.27
CA ASN A 64 -2.37 4.69 -12.71
C ASN A 64 -2.06 3.39 -13.49
N ALA A 65 -1.13 2.57 -13.02
CA ALA A 65 -0.72 1.33 -13.67
C ALA A 65 -1.76 0.20 -13.55
N LEU A 66 -2.56 0.20 -12.48
CA LEU A 66 -3.56 -0.82 -12.15
C LEU A 66 -4.97 -0.20 -12.16
N PRO A 67 -5.50 0.19 -13.34
CA PRO A 67 -6.66 1.07 -13.43
C PRO A 67 -7.98 0.43 -12.96
N THR A 68 -8.05 -0.90 -12.88
CA THR A 68 -9.25 -1.62 -12.49
C THR A 68 -9.11 -2.31 -11.14
N GLU A 69 -10.25 -2.66 -10.52
CA GLU A 69 -10.25 -3.46 -9.29
C GLU A 69 -9.60 -4.82 -9.49
N GLY A 70 -9.82 -5.46 -10.64
CA GLY A 70 -9.20 -6.74 -10.98
C GLY A 70 -7.68 -6.64 -11.12
N ASP A 71 -7.16 -5.52 -11.63
CA ASP A 71 -5.72 -5.29 -11.70
C ASP A 71 -5.09 -5.19 -10.31
N ALA A 72 -5.74 -4.45 -9.41
CA ALA A 72 -5.28 -4.33 -8.02
C ALA A 72 -5.35 -5.68 -7.28
N ASP A 73 -6.44 -6.43 -7.42
CA ASP A 73 -6.61 -7.74 -6.78
C ASP A 73 -5.54 -8.75 -7.26
N GLU A 74 -5.20 -8.74 -8.55
CA GLU A 74 -4.13 -9.58 -9.09
C GLU A 74 -2.75 -9.14 -8.60
N PHE A 75 -2.51 -7.84 -8.46
CA PHE A 75 -1.28 -7.31 -7.91
C PHE A 75 -1.06 -7.76 -6.46
N PHE A 76 -2.08 -7.69 -5.61
CA PHE A 76 -2.03 -8.15 -4.21
C PHE A 76 -1.66 -9.63 -4.11
N LYS A 77 -2.26 -10.47 -4.98
CA LYS A 77 -1.91 -11.89 -5.07
C LYS A 77 -0.49 -12.11 -5.56
N PHE A 78 -0.06 -11.31 -6.55
CA PHE A 78 1.27 -11.42 -7.12
C PHE A 78 2.38 -11.06 -6.12
N VAL A 79 2.19 -10.02 -5.32
CA VAL A 79 3.18 -9.63 -4.29
C VAL A 79 3.18 -10.58 -3.09
N GLY A 80 2.17 -11.45 -2.96
CA GLY A 80 2.06 -12.42 -1.88
C GLY A 80 1.48 -11.83 -0.59
N SER A 81 0.59 -10.84 -0.71
CA SER A 81 -0.11 -10.26 0.45
C SER A 81 -1.01 -11.32 1.10
N GLY A 82 -0.83 -11.51 2.40
CA GLY A 82 -1.74 -12.22 3.28
C GLY A 82 -3.02 -11.43 3.55
N LEU A 83 -2.95 -10.10 3.52
CA LEU A 83 -4.13 -9.24 3.56
C LEU A 83 -4.92 -9.33 2.25
N SER A 84 -6.23 -9.56 2.37
CA SER A 84 -7.22 -9.49 1.32
C SER A 84 -8.23 -8.38 1.64
N PRO A 85 -8.09 -7.16 1.07
CA PRO A 85 -8.96 -6.03 1.39
C PRO A 85 -10.46 -6.33 1.28
N LYS A 86 -10.84 -7.23 0.37
CA LYS A 86 -12.23 -7.66 0.19
C LYS A 86 -12.75 -8.50 1.34
N VAL A 87 -11.91 -9.37 1.90
CA VAL A 87 -12.28 -10.26 3.01
C VAL A 87 -12.14 -9.53 4.34
N ASP A 88 -11.04 -8.82 4.53
CA ASP A 88 -10.66 -8.25 5.83
C ASP A 88 -11.28 -6.88 6.07
N LEU A 89 -11.50 -6.10 5.00
CA LEU A 89 -11.97 -4.70 5.08
C LEU A 89 -13.29 -4.45 4.34
N GLY A 90 -13.85 -5.46 3.67
CA GLY A 90 -15.09 -5.36 2.91
C GLY A 90 -15.03 -4.42 1.69
N LYS A 91 -13.84 -4.12 1.16
CA LYS A 91 -13.64 -3.19 0.03
C LYS A 91 -12.70 -3.76 -1.04
N SER A 92 -12.75 -3.23 -2.26
CA SER A 92 -11.82 -3.66 -3.31
C SER A 92 -10.39 -3.22 -2.99
N ALA A 93 -9.38 -3.97 -3.47
CA ALA A 93 -7.98 -3.60 -3.26
C ALA A 93 -7.67 -2.20 -3.80
N ARG A 94 -8.24 -1.86 -4.96
CA ARG A 94 -8.10 -0.52 -5.54
C ARG A 94 -8.69 0.57 -4.65
N ALA A 95 -9.90 0.37 -4.11
CA ALA A 95 -10.51 1.35 -3.21
C ALA A 95 -9.65 1.57 -1.95
N TRP A 96 -9.09 0.49 -1.40
CA TRP A 96 -8.19 0.58 -0.26
C TRP A 96 -6.89 1.31 -0.61
N MET A 97 -6.28 1.05 -1.76
CA MET A 97 -5.10 1.80 -2.22
C MET A 97 -5.36 3.31 -2.34
N VAL A 98 -6.56 3.71 -2.77
CA VAL A 98 -6.95 5.13 -2.79
C VAL A 98 -6.99 5.72 -1.38
N GLU A 99 -7.55 4.98 -0.41
CA GLU A 99 -7.57 5.43 0.99
C GLU A 99 -6.16 5.56 1.58
N LEU A 100 -5.26 4.62 1.26
CA LEU A 100 -3.85 4.70 1.68
C LEU A 100 -3.17 5.92 1.04
N ARG A 101 -3.44 6.18 -0.24
CA ARG A 101 -2.93 7.35 -0.96
C ARG A 101 -3.39 8.65 -0.30
N ASP A 102 -4.65 8.74 0.09
CA ASP A 102 -5.19 9.90 0.80
C ASP A 102 -4.65 10.04 2.24
N ARG A 103 -4.30 8.92 2.88
CA ARG A 103 -3.64 8.92 4.20
C ARG A 103 -2.22 9.47 4.12
N VAL A 104 -1.41 8.96 3.20
CA VAL A 104 -0.02 9.44 3.02
C VAL A 104 0.03 10.89 2.54
N ASP A 105 -0.94 11.33 1.75
CA ASP A 105 -1.10 12.74 1.37
C ASP A 105 -1.28 13.66 2.58
N LYS A 106 -2.11 13.24 3.55
CA LYS A 106 -2.30 13.98 4.80
C LYS A 106 -1.02 14.00 5.62
N ASN A 107 -0.32 12.86 5.72
CA ASN A 107 0.95 12.77 6.44
C ASN A 107 2.02 13.68 5.81
N CYS A 108 2.03 13.82 4.48
CA CYS A 108 2.88 14.78 3.77
C CYS A 108 2.48 16.24 4.05
N ALA A 109 1.19 16.54 4.17
CA ALA A 109 0.71 17.90 4.43
C ALA A 109 1.13 18.42 5.83
N ILE A 110 1.38 17.53 6.80
CA ILE A 110 1.73 17.88 8.18
C ILE A 110 3.16 18.47 8.32
N LYS A 111 3.99 18.47 7.26
CA LYS A 111 5.35 19.04 7.31
C LYS A 111 5.50 20.51 6.94
N GLU A 112 4.48 21.20 6.45
CA GLU A 112 4.52 22.66 6.30
C GLU A 112 3.92 23.37 7.54
N GLY A 113 4.55 23.19 8.71
CA GLY A 113 4.45 24.21 9.77
C GLY A 113 4.08 23.79 11.20
N ASP A 114 3.79 22.53 11.52
CA ASP A 114 3.27 22.14 12.85
C ASP A 114 4.26 21.42 13.77
N ALA A 115 5.53 21.84 13.73
CA ALA A 115 6.40 21.74 14.90
C ALA A 115 6.67 23.15 15.44
N ARG A 116 5.69 23.67 16.19
CA ARG A 116 5.87 24.85 17.04
C ARG A 116 5.58 24.52 18.49
#